data_AF-A0A8T0DFV0-F1
#
_entry.id   AF-A0A8T0DFV0-F1
#
_cell.length_a   1.000
_cell.length_b   1.000
_cell.length_c   1.000
_cell.angle_alpha   90.00
_cell.angle_beta   90.00
_cell.angle_gamma   90.00
#
_symmetry.space_group_name_H-M   'P 1'
#
loop_
_entity.id
_entity.type
_entity.pdbx_description
1 polymer ?
#
loop_
_entity_poly.entity_id
_entity_poly.type
_entity_poly.pdbx_seq_one_letter_code
_entity_poly.pdbx_strand_id
1 'polypeptide(L)'
;MAISDTILLRVLLPTILFIVTIVRYNGFSFVYLVFLLACPLLPRPAPNSAKSKVQIFLILLITLSCIFTLSHPTLHIVLAVAPPYDDALTSCEEVEIAAQIGVQRLNGVPLHRAMRLVLPDIVILATTVGILVYLNRRGNRVHSRNRSTLSTLQSEPSDRAPYQSPNAISLDAHPALLSRNSCALDIRKSSKILPPNWEHVTSLPFIRDWDDERRKLWRAWAVDNLCLLITVLLICVTGISSPSILSSVYLLSFLGISTYWACRKKINPIPFASLRILLLVYSGLHVCLYYLYQFPFFQTFCRDGEFLSRFLGLYYIMRTSCDKPGEFLFPSDVRTVDYITPLLTMLLFYALVFETRRWFTLKKRRSSGLFVSLQIILLLFFLNPCMTDVYIRV
;
A
#
# COMPACT_ATOMS: atom_id res chain seq x y z
N MET A 1 3.70 15.83 12.57
CA MET A 1 4.86 15.55 11.68
C MET A 1 4.94 14.13 11.11
N ALA A 2 4.32 13.09 11.69
CA ALA A 2 4.19 11.77 11.03
C ALA A 2 3.08 11.71 9.94
N ILE A 3 2.21 12.73 9.95
CA ILE A 3 1.08 12.88 9.03
C ILE A 3 1.57 13.22 7.62
N SER A 4 2.55 14.11 7.48
CA SER A 4 3.09 14.51 6.17
C SER A 4 3.72 13.34 5.41
N ASP A 5 4.52 12.50 6.09
CA ASP A 5 5.10 11.31 5.43
C ASP A 5 4.03 10.32 4.98
N THR A 6 2.96 10.21 5.77
CA THR A 6 1.82 9.32 5.46
C THR A 6 1.06 9.85 4.25
N ILE A 7 0.81 11.15 4.18
CA ILE A 7 0.16 11.80 3.03
C ILE A 7 1.03 11.65 1.77
N LEU A 8 2.33 11.96 1.86
CA LEU A 8 3.26 11.88 0.73
C LEU A 8 3.35 10.46 0.15
N LEU A 9 3.57 9.46 1.02
CA LEU A 9 3.82 8.08 0.57
C LEU A 9 2.54 7.28 0.28
N ARG A 10 1.40 7.63 0.88
CA ARG A 10 0.17 6.81 0.78
C ARG A 10 -0.99 7.47 0.05
N VAL A 11 -0.90 8.77 -0.21
CA VAL A 11 -1.94 9.49 -0.96
C VAL A 11 -1.31 10.09 -2.21
N LEU A 12 -0.31 10.97 -2.05
CA LEU A 12 0.28 11.68 -3.18
C LEU A 12 0.94 10.74 -4.20
N LEU A 13 1.82 9.84 -3.74
CA LEU A 13 2.53 8.94 -4.64
C LEU A 13 1.59 7.95 -5.39
N PRO A 14 0.68 7.22 -4.72
CA PRO A 14 -0.28 6.36 -5.42
C PRO A 14 -1.21 7.11 -6.39
N THR A 15 -1.66 8.32 -6.04
CA THR A 15 -2.56 9.11 -6.90
C THR A 15 -1.86 9.59 -8.16
N ILE A 16 -0.61 10.05 -8.06
CA ILE A 16 0.19 10.42 -9.24
C ILE A 16 0.45 9.20 -10.12
N LEU A 17 0.87 8.07 -9.53
CA LEU A 17 1.05 6.82 -10.29
C LEU A 17 -0.25 6.41 -11.00
N PHE A 18 -1.41 6.54 -10.33
CA PHE A 18 -2.70 6.18 -10.90
C PHE A 18 -3.07 7.05 -12.10
N ILE A 19 -2.89 8.37 -11.96
CA ILE A 19 -3.15 9.33 -13.04
C ILE A 19 -2.27 8.99 -14.25
N VAL A 20 -0.97 8.72 -14.03
CA VAL A 20 -0.06 8.35 -15.12
C VAL A 20 -0.48 7.05 -15.81
N THR A 21 -0.91 6.03 -15.05
CA THR A 21 -1.38 4.76 -15.63
C THR A 21 -2.66 4.89 -16.46
N ILE A 22 -3.49 5.90 -16.20
CA ILE A 22 -4.71 6.17 -17.00
C ILE A 22 -4.40 7.02 -18.23
N VAL A 23 -3.54 8.03 -18.08
CA VAL A 23 -3.21 8.98 -19.16
C VAL A 23 -2.49 8.29 -20.32
N ARG A 24 -1.72 7.24 -20.05
CA ARG A 24 -0.94 6.50 -21.05
C ARG A 24 -1.09 4.99 -20.85
N TYR A 25 -1.58 4.28 -21.85
CA TYR A 25 -1.67 2.82 -21.88
C TYR A 25 -0.51 2.20 -22.68
N ASN A 26 0.68 2.15 -22.06
CA ASN A 26 1.90 1.60 -22.66
C ASN A 26 2.59 0.62 -21.69
N GLY A 27 3.61 -0.09 -22.17
CA GLY A 27 4.44 -0.99 -21.36
C GLY A 27 5.10 -0.29 -20.16
N PHE A 28 5.62 0.93 -20.34
CA PHE A 28 6.15 1.73 -19.23
C PHE A 28 5.10 2.01 -18.15
N SER A 29 3.86 2.27 -18.55
CA SER A 29 2.75 2.49 -17.63
C SER A 29 2.32 1.19 -16.91
N PHE A 30 2.47 0.02 -17.53
CA PHE A 30 2.29 -1.27 -16.82
C PHE A 30 3.32 -1.42 -15.69
N VAL A 31 4.57 -1.04 -15.92
CA VAL A 31 5.59 -1.04 -14.86
C VAL A 31 5.17 -0.11 -13.72
N TYR A 32 4.69 1.11 -14.02
CA TYR A 32 4.18 2.01 -12.99
C TYR A 32 2.94 1.48 -12.27
N LEU A 33 2.07 0.71 -12.93
CA LEU A 33 0.94 0.03 -12.29
C LEU A 33 1.42 -0.98 -11.24
N VAL A 34 2.49 -1.73 -11.53
CA VAL A 34 3.09 -2.64 -10.55
C VAL A 34 3.63 -1.87 -9.34
N PHE A 35 4.31 -0.74 -9.55
CA PHE A 35 4.74 0.14 -8.45
C PHE A 35 3.56 0.71 -7.68
N LEU A 36 2.46 1.05 -8.35
CA LEU A 36 1.22 1.49 -7.72
C LEU A 36 0.64 0.42 -6.82
N LEU A 37 0.60 -0.84 -7.28
CA LEU A 37 0.10 -1.97 -6.48
C LEU A 37 1.02 -2.26 -5.29
N ALA A 38 2.34 -2.09 -5.45
CA ALA A 38 3.34 -2.27 -4.40
C ALA A 38 3.38 -1.13 -3.37
N CYS A 39 3.02 0.09 -3.74
CA CYS A 39 3.06 1.28 -2.89
C CYS A 39 2.28 1.13 -1.56
N PRO A 40 1.00 0.69 -1.59
CA PRO A 40 0.26 0.43 -0.37
C PRO A 40 0.77 -0.82 0.33
N LEU A 41 1.89 -1.47 0.00
CA LEU A 41 2.56 -2.48 0.86
C LEU A 41 3.83 -1.96 1.56
N LEU A 42 4.30 -0.73 1.33
CA LEU A 42 5.51 -0.21 1.99
C LEU A 42 5.40 0.01 3.52
N PRO A 43 6.38 -0.43 4.33
CA PRO A 43 6.41 -0.18 5.77
C PRO A 43 6.57 1.32 6.09
N ARG A 44 6.30 1.71 7.34
CA ARG A 44 6.58 3.10 7.78
C ARG A 44 8.09 3.37 7.73
N PRO A 45 8.53 4.55 7.26
CA PRO A 45 9.93 4.91 7.25
C PRO A 45 10.46 4.91 8.70
N ALA A 46 11.48 4.08 8.96
CA ALA A 46 12.13 4.01 10.26
C ALA A 46 13.30 5.02 10.31
N PRO A 47 13.43 5.81 11.40
CA PRO A 47 14.44 6.87 11.48
C PRO A 47 15.89 6.37 11.63
N ASN A 48 16.12 5.10 11.98
CA ASN A 48 17.41 4.63 12.50
C ASN A 48 18.09 3.53 11.65
N SER A 49 17.81 3.40 10.35
CA SER A 49 18.40 2.36 9.49
C SER A 49 19.15 2.94 8.29
N ALA A 50 20.33 2.38 8.00
CA ALA A 50 21.29 2.86 6.99
C ALA A 50 20.71 3.00 5.57
N LYS A 51 19.64 2.25 5.22
CA LYS A 51 18.70 2.56 4.14
C LYS A 51 17.33 1.97 4.49
N SER A 52 16.30 2.79 4.59
CA SER A 52 14.93 2.29 4.82
C SER A 52 14.40 1.57 3.57
N LYS A 53 13.56 0.53 3.75
CA LYS A 53 12.91 -0.18 2.63
C LYS A 53 12.16 0.77 1.68
N VAL A 54 11.61 1.85 2.24
CA VAL A 54 10.95 2.92 1.48
C VAL A 54 11.95 3.65 0.57
N GLN A 55 13.16 3.96 1.07
CA GLN A 55 14.19 4.58 0.23
C GLN A 55 14.63 3.67 -0.92
N ILE A 56 14.77 2.36 -0.70
CA ILE A 56 15.10 1.41 -1.78
C ILE A 56 14.03 1.42 -2.87
N PHE A 57 12.75 1.36 -2.47
CA PHE A 57 11.63 1.44 -3.40
C PHE A 57 11.63 2.74 -4.21
N LEU A 58 11.86 3.88 -3.56
CA LEU A 58 11.92 5.18 -4.23
C LEU A 58 13.12 5.28 -5.18
N ILE A 59 14.29 4.76 -4.80
CA ILE A 59 15.47 4.71 -5.66
C ILE A 59 15.19 3.86 -6.89
N LEU A 60 14.59 2.68 -6.73
CA LEU A 60 14.22 1.81 -7.86
C LEU A 60 13.25 2.50 -8.83
N LEU A 61 12.24 3.18 -8.28
CA LEU A 61 11.29 3.95 -9.07
C LEU A 61 11.97 5.11 -9.81
N ILE A 62 12.91 5.83 -9.17
CA ILE A 62 13.71 6.88 -9.81
C ILE A 62 14.57 6.29 -10.92
N THR A 63 15.27 5.18 -10.68
CA THR A 63 16.14 4.56 -11.69
C THR A 63 15.36 4.12 -12.91
N LEU A 64 14.19 3.49 -12.73
CA LEU A 64 13.34 3.08 -13.86
C LEU A 64 12.74 4.29 -14.57
N SER A 65 12.28 5.29 -13.82
CA SER A 65 11.75 6.53 -14.41
C SER A 65 12.83 7.27 -15.22
N CYS A 66 14.08 7.33 -14.74
CA CYS A 66 15.21 7.84 -15.52
C CYS A 66 15.39 7.05 -16.84
N ILE A 67 15.43 5.72 -16.78
CA ILE A 67 15.55 4.87 -17.98
C ILE A 67 14.42 5.17 -18.98
N PHE A 68 13.17 5.27 -18.51
CA PHE A 68 12.02 5.57 -19.37
C PHE A 68 12.09 7.00 -19.94
N THR A 69 12.44 8.01 -19.15
CA THR A 69 12.64 9.38 -19.67
C THR A 69 13.75 9.46 -20.71
N LEU A 70 14.82 8.67 -20.57
CA LEU A 70 15.94 8.63 -21.52
C LEU A 70 15.61 7.81 -22.78
N SER A 71 14.66 6.88 -22.71
CA SER A 71 14.28 6.06 -23.88
C SER A 71 13.78 6.89 -25.06
N HIS A 72 13.04 7.97 -24.81
CA HIS A 72 12.53 8.88 -25.84
C HIS A 72 13.62 9.63 -26.62
N PRO A 73 14.55 10.36 -25.97
CA PRO A 73 15.64 11.00 -26.69
C PRO A 73 16.59 9.99 -27.33
N THR A 74 16.85 8.84 -26.69
CA THR A 74 17.66 7.77 -27.30
C THR A 74 17.04 7.27 -28.61
N LEU A 75 15.72 7.06 -28.64
CA LEU A 75 15.02 6.70 -29.87
C LEU A 75 15.24 7.74 -30.99
N HIS A 76 15.12 9.02 -30.66
CA HIS A 76 15.30 10.10 -31.64
C HIS A 76 16.73 10.18 -32.17
N ILE A 77 17.73 9.95 -31.31
CA ILE A 77 19.14 9.88 -31.71
C ILE A 77 19.36 8.67 -32.63
N VAL A 78 18.82 7.50 -32.30
CA VAL A 78 18.95 6.29 -33.14
C VAL A 78 18.32 6.50 -34.51
N LEU A 79 17.12 7.09 -34.56
CA LEU A 79 16.45 7.45 -35.82
C LEU A 79 17.24 8.47 -36.64
N ALA A 80 17.97 9.39 -36.00
CA ALA A 80 18.77 10.41 -36.68
C ALA A 80 20.11 9.87 -37.22
N VAL A 81 20.71 8.86 -36.56
CA VAL A 81 22.06 8.37 -36.88
C VAL A 81 22.05 7.15 -37.82
N ALA A 82 20.95 6.39 -37.89
CA ALA A 82 20.87 5.19 -38.71
C ALA A 82 19.94 5.36 -39.94
N PRO A 83 20.38 5.97 -41.06
CA PRO A 83 19.74 5.73 -42.36
C PRO A 83 20.14 4.32 -42.81
N PRO A 84 19.26 3.28 -42.77
CA PRO A 84 17.90 3.26 -43.33
C PRO A 84 16.85 2.70 -42.33
N TYR A 85 16.97 3.01 -41.04
CA TYR A 85 15.91 2.68 -40.07
C TYR A 85 14.63 3.50 -40.30
N ASP A 86 14.68 4.52 -41.15
CA ASP A 86 13.50 5.27 -41.58
C ASP A 86 12.52 4.37 -42.36
N ASP A 87 13.02 3.36 -43.10
CA ASP A 87 12.25 2.38 -43.89
C ASP A 87 11.94 1.06 -43.15
N ALA A 88 12.50 0.84 -41.95
CA ALA A 88 12.39 -0.41 -41.19
C ALA A 88 11.11 -0.55 -40.34
N LEU A 89 10.20 0.43 -40.39
CA LEU A 89 8.90 0.43 -39.69
C LEU A 89 7.76 0.64 -40.70
N THR A 90 7.89 0.03 -41.89
CA THR A 90 6.88 0.14 -42.97
C THR A 90 5.66 -0.74 -42.71
N SER A 91 5.81 -1.82 -41.96
CA SER A 91 4.72 -2.71 -41.58
C SER A 91 3.95 -2.16 -40.37
N CYS A 92 2.63 -2.06 -40.48
CA CYS A 92 1.80 -1.54 -39.38
C CYS A 92 1.99 -2.31 -38.06
N GLU A 93 2.22 -3.62 -38.13
CA GLU A 93 2.42 -4.50 -36.97
C GLU A 93 3.64 -4.08 -36.11
N GLU A 94 4.75 -3.70 -36.75
CA GLU A 94 5.98 -3.31 -36.06
C GLU A 94 5.86 -1.92 -35.40
N VAL A 95 5.13 -1.01 -36.06
CA VAL A 95 4.80 0.32 -35.52
C VAL A 95 3.89 0.21 -34.30
N GLU A 96 2.89 -0.68 -34.35
CA GLU A 96 2.00 -0.93 -33.22
C GLU A 96 2.74 -1.54 -32.03
N ILE A 97 3.62 -2.53 -32.26
CA ILE A 97 4.42 -3.15 -31.19
C ILE A 97 5.38 -2.13 -30.55
N ALA A 98 6.06 -1.31 -31.36
CA ALA A 98 6.94 -0.26 -30.84
C ALA A 98 6.17 0.79 -30.03
N ALA A 99 5.00 1.21 -30.52
CA ALA A 99 4.11 2.14 -29.82
C ALA A 99 3.60 1.55 -28.48
N GLN A 100 3.34 0.24 -28.43
CA GLN A 100 2.89 -0.47 -27.22
C GLN A 100 3.97 -0.54 -26.14
N ILE A 101 5.24 -0.74 -26.50
CA ILE A 101 6.35 -0.69 -25.55
C ILE A 101 6.46 0.72 -24.93
N GLY A 102 6.12 1.73 -25.72
CA GLY A 102 6.12 3.15 -25.35
C GLY A 102 7.09 4.00 -26.15
N VAL A 103 7.59 3.45 -27.25
CA VAL A 103 8.63 4.02 -28.09
C VAL A 103 7.98 4.33 -29.44
N GLN A 104 7.45 5.56 -29.58
CA GLN A 104 6.74 5.99 -30.79
C GLN A 104 7.54 7.05 -31.54
N ARG A 105 7.46 7.03 -32.89
CA ARG A 105 8.00 8.12 -33.72
C ARG A 105 7.20 9.39 -33.46
N LEU A 106 7.87 10.51 -33.18
CA LEU A 106 7.25 11.82 -32.93
C LEU A 106 7.18 12.72 -34.19
N ASN A 107 7.73 12.28 -35.33
CA ASN A 107 7.78 13.08 -36.55
C ASN A 107 6.36 13.38 -37.06
N GLY A 108 6.01 14.67 -37.15
CA GLY A 108 4.71 15.13 -37.68
C GLY A 108 3.51 14.98 -36.73
N VAL A 109 3.72 14.56 -35.48
CA VAL A 109 2.64 14.37 -34.50
C VAL A 109 2.36 15.69 -33.75
N PRO A 110 1.09 16.09 -33.53
CA PRO A 110 0.78 17.33 -32.82
C PRO A 110 1.31 17.32 -31.37
N LEU A 111 1.74 18.50 -30.90
CA LEU A 111 2.42 18.70 -29.60
C LEU A 111 1.70 18.05 -28.41
N HIS A 112 0.37 18.08 -28.38
CA HIS A 112 -0.41 17.51 -27.28
C HIS A 112 -0.20 15.99 -27.11
N ARG A 113 0.01 15.23 -28.20
CA ARG A 113 0.25 13.78 -28.13
C ARG A 113 1.67 13.48 -27.66
N ALA A 114 2.65 14.26 -28.10
CA ALA A 114 4.03 14.17 -27.63
C ALA A 114 4.11 14.48 -26.12
N MET A 115 3.41 15.52 -25.67
CA MET A 115 3.31 15.86 -24.24
C MET A 115 2.64 14.74 -23.43
N ARG A 116 1.53 14.15 -23.91
CA ARG A 116 0.88 13.00 -23.27
C ARG A 116 1.83 11.80 -23.11
N LEU A 117 2.78 11.64 -24.03
CA LEU A 117 3.74 10.53 -24.03
C LEU A 117 4.88 10.75 -23.02
N VAL A 118 5.47 11.94 -22.96
CA VAL A 118 6.69 12.24 -22.17
C VAL A 118 6.41 12.85 -20.79
N LEU A 119 5.36 13.68 -20.67
CA LEU A 119 5.03 14.40 -19.44
C LEU A 119 4.83 13.48 -18.22
N PRO A 120 4.16 12.30 -18.34
CA PRO A 120 3.95 11.43 -17.19
C PRO A 120 5.25 10.94 -16.54
N ASP A 121 6.28 10.65 -17.35
CA ASP A 121 7.57 10.17 -16.84
C ASP A 121 8.33 11.28 -16.10
N ILE A 122 8.33 12.51 -16.63
CA ILE A 122 8.93 13.67 -15.96
C ILE A 122 8.24 13.96 -14.62
N VAL A 123 6.91 13.89 -14.58
CA VAL A 123 6.12 14.13 -13.36
C VAL A 123 6.45 13.10 -12.27
N ILE A 124 6.53 11.81 -12.62
CA ILE A 124 6.90 10.75 -11.68
C ILE A 124 8.32 10.95 -11.18
N LEU A 125 9.27 11.23 -12.08
CA LEU A 125 10.67 11.46 -11.72
C LEU A 125 10.79 12.62 -10.72
N ALA A 126 10.22 13.79 -11.06
CA ALA A 126 10.27 14.97 -10.22
C ALA A 126 9.62 14.75 -8.84
N THR A 127 8.44 14.11 -8.82
CA THR A 127 7.72 13.81 -7.57
C THR A 127 8.52 12.85 -6.70
N THR A 128 9.04 11.76 -7.28
CA THR A 128 9.74 10.71 -6.52
C THR A 128 11.07 11.22 -5.98
N VAL A 129 11.81 12.01 -6.76
CA VAL A 129 13.02 12.72 -6.31
C VAL A 129 12.68 13.68 -5.18
N GLY A 130 11.62 14.48 -5.31
CA GLY A 130 11.15 15.39 -4.27
C GLY A 130 10.84 14.68 -2.94
N ILE A 131 10.15 13.54 -2.99
CA ILE A 131 9.85 12.71 -1.82
C ILE A 131 11.14 12.16 -1.20
N LEU A 132 12.07 11.64 -2.01
CA LEU A 132 13.34 11.09 -1.52
C LEU A 132 14.19 12.17 -0.83
N VAL A 133 14.31 13.36 -1.43
CA VAL A 133 15.03 14.51 -0.86
C VAL A 133 14.38 14.95 0.45
N TYR A 134 13.05 15.02 0.51
CA TYR A 134 12.32 15.34 1.74
C TYR A 134 12.63 14.32 2.87
N LEU A 135 12.60 13.02 2.56
CA LEU A 135 12.91 11.97 3.55
C LEU A 135 14.37 12.04 4.03
N ASN A 136 15.33 12.30 3.13
CA ASN A 136 16.74 12.41 3.47
C ASN A 136 17.03 13.65 4.33
N ARG A 137 16.47 14.82 3.96
CA ARG A 137 16.59 16.05 4.77
C ARG A 137 16.02 15.85 6.16
N ARG A 138 14.89 15.15 6.27
CA ARG A 138 14.29 14.82 7.56
C ARG A 138 15.18 13.89 8.39
N GLY A 139 15.69 12.81 7.82
CA GLY A 139 16.61 11.88 8.50
C GLY A 139 17.83 12.61 9.06
N ASN A 140 18.44 13.50 8.28
CA ASN A 140 19.59 14.30 8.70
C ASN A 140 19.25 15.26 9.85
N ARG A 141 18.07 15.92 9.84
CA ARG A 141 17.63 16.78 10.95
C ARG A 141 17.45 16.00 12.25
N VAL A 142 16.89 14.79 12.18
CA VAL A 142 16.69 13.92 13.35
C VAL A 142 18.01 13.42 13.90
N HIS A 143 18.93 12.98 13.03
CA HIS A 143 20.27 12.52 13.43
C HIS A 143 21.11 13.64 14.05
N SER A 144 21.06 14.85 13.46
CA SER A 144 21.73 16.04 13.99
C SER A 144 21.21 16.40 15.38
N ARG A 145 19.87 16.39 15.59
CA ARG A 145 19.25 16.64 16.90
C ARG A 145 19.65 15.60 17.95
N ASN A 146 19.66 14.32 17.58
CA ASN A 146 20.05 13.23 18.48
C ASN A 146 21.53 13.29 18.87
N ARG A 147 22.41 13.71 17.94
CA ARG A 147 23.84 13.92 18.22
C ARG A 147 24.06 15.06 19.20
N SER A 148 23.36 16.19 19.03
CA SER A 148 23.43 17.32 19.97
C SER A 148 22.93 16.95 21.38
N THR A 149 21.86 16.15 21.51
CA THR A 149 21.41 15.67 22.82
C THR A 149 22.38 14.68 23.48
N LEU A 150 23.08 13.86 22.69
CA LEU A 150 24.10 12.93 23.22
C LEU A 150 25.34 13.70 23.70
N SER A 151 25.77 14.74 22.99
CA SER A 151 26.90 15.58 23.42
C SER A 151 26.61 16.40 24.68
N THR A 152 25.35 16.81 24.91
CA THR A 152 24.97 17.52 26.14
C THR A 152 24.92 16.59 27.36
N LEU A 153 24.60 15.30 27.19
CA LEU A 153 24.66 14.32 28.27
C LEU A 153 26.09 13.89 28.65
N GLN A 154 27.08 14.18 27.80
CA GLN A 154 28.48 13.81 28.02
C GLN A 154 29.33 14.98 28.53
N SER A 155 28.73 16.15 28.77
CA SER A 155 29.41 17.39 29.18
C SER A 155 28.97 17.92 30.57
N GLU A 156 28.48 17.04 31.46
CA GLU A 156 28.49 17.33 32.90
C GLU A 156 29.93 17.19 33.42
N PRO A 157 30.57 18.25 33.97
CA PRO A 157 31.89 18.17 34.57
C PRO A 157 31.81 17.40 35.89
N SER A 158 32.61 16.33 36.01
CA SER A 158 32.81 15.59 37.25
C SER A 158 33.73 16.37 38.19
N ASP A 159 33.22 17.40 38.86
CA ASP A 159 33.87 17.98 40.04
C ASP A 159 33.41 17.25 41.31
N ARG A 160 34.12 16.18 41.67
CA ARG A 160 34.18 15.71 43.06
C ARG A 160 35.62 15.36 43.44
N ALA A 161 36.15 16.15 44.37
CA ALA A 161 37.45 16.03 44.99
C ALA A 161 37.64 14.68 45.74
N PRO A 162 38.90 14.24 45.95
CA PRO A 162 39.21 12.99 46.63
C PRO A 162 39.13 13.18 48.15
N TYR A 163 38.41 12.30 48.85
CA TYR A 163 38.52 12.19 50.31
C TYR A 163 38.81 10.76 50.73
N GLN A 164 39.92 10.62 51.45
CA GLN A 164 40.49 9.41 52.01
C GLN A 164 39.60 8.82 53.11
N SER A 165 39.49 7.49 53.12
CA SER A 165 39.01 6.67 54.25
C SER A 165 39.92 6.84 55.48
N PRO A 166 39.37 6.77 56.70
CA PRO A 166 39.72 5.60 57.52
C PRO A 166 38.57 5.00 58.37
N ASN A 167 38.58 3.67 58.41
CA ASN A 167 38.39 2.78 59.57
C ASN A 167 36.98 2.49 60.14
N ALA A 168 36.51 1.28 59.81
CA ALA A 168 36.36 0.13 60.73
C ALA A 168 35.27 0.13 61.84
N ILE A 169 34.32 -0.81 61.65
CA ILE A 169 33.86 -1.86 62.60
C ILE A 169 32.55 -1.66 63.40
N SER A 170 31.65 -2.64 63.14
CA SER A 170 30.73 -3.41 64.02
C SER A 170 29.29 -2.99 64.33
N LEU A 171 28.44 -4.00 64.07
CA LEU A 171 27.38 -4.62 64.89
C LEU A 171 26.00 -3.95 65.04
N ASP A 172 25.03 -4.60 64.39
CA ASP A 172 23.85 -5.26 64.94
C ASP A 172 22.96 -4.57 66.00
N ALA A 173 21.67 -4.54 65.64
CA ALA A 173 20.50 -4.90 66.47
C ALA A 173 19.45 -3.81 66.80
N HIS A 174 18.21 -4.18 66.46
CA HIS A 174 16.89 -3.75 66.94
C HIS A 174 16.30 -2.38 66.56
N PRO A 175 15.07 -2.36 65.96
CA PRO A 175 14.33 -1.13 65.73
C PRO A 175 13.18 -0.95 66.75
N ALA A 176 13.05 0.26 67.31
CA ALA A 176 11.78 0.75 67.84
C ALA A 176 11.75 2.29 67.87
N LEU A 177 10.81 2.86 67.09
CA LEU A 177 9.93 4.03 67.37
C LEU A 177 10.59 5.35 67.87
N LEU A 178 10.38 6.53 67.29
CA LEU A 178 9.20 7.11 66.64
C LEU A 178 9.59 8.42 65.90
N SER A 179 8.84 8.73 64.83
CA SER A 179 8.47 10.08 64.34
C SER A 179 8.92 10.47 62.91
N ARG A 180 8.02 10.14 61.95
CA ARG A 180 7.30 11.11 61.08
C ARG A 180 7.73 11.28 59.61
N ASN A 181 6.75 10.93 58.76
CA ASN A 181 6.39 11.38 57.40
C ASN A 181 6.81 10.54 56.15
N SER A 182 5.82 9.75 55.72
CA SER A 182 5.24 9.70 54.36
C SER A 182 5.98 8.97 53.23
N CYS A 183 5.59 7.70 53.00
CA CYS A 183 4.79 7.26 51.85
C CYS A 183 4.73 5.72 51.85
N ALA A 184 3.58 5.14 52.21
CA ALA A 184 3.36 3.70 52.17
C ALA A 184 2.08 3.36 51.40
N LEU A 185 2.24 2.41 50.48
CA LEU A 185 1.20 1.57 49.90
C LEU A 185 0.27 0.99 50.98
N ASP A 186 -1.03 0.88 50.72
CA ASP A 186 -1.74 -0.30 51.19
C ASP A 186 -2.95 -0.70 50.33
N ILE A 187 -3.03 -2.01 50.20
CA ILE A 187 -4.11 -2.84 49.65
C ILE A 187 -5.28 -2.77 50.63
N ARG A 188 -6.49 -2.41 50.18
CA ARG A 188 -7.73 -2.57 50.95
C ARG A 188 -8.82 -3.16 50.05
N LYS A 189 -9.02 -4.48 50.08
CA LYS A 189 -9.88 -5.26 51.00
C LYS A 189 -11.36 -4.88 50.88
N SER A 190 -12.06 -5.77 50.18
CA SER A 190 -13.50 -6.04 50.27
C SER A 190 -14.00 -5.97 51.70
N SER A 191 -14.99 -5.11 51.98
CA SER A 191 -15.86 -5.25 53.14
C SER A 191 -17.27 -4.77 52.76
N LYS A 192 -18.21 -5.70 52.93
CA LYS A 192 -19.66 -5.55 52.78
C LYS A 192 -20.17 -4.62 53.89
N ILE A 193 -20.96 -3.60 53.55
CA ILE A 193 -21.96 -3.02 54.45
C ILE A 193 -23.18 -2.56 53.60
N LEU A 194 -24.37 -2.96 54.04
CA LEU A 194 -25.73 -2.57 53.59
C LEU A 194 -26.61 -2.60 54.88
N PRO A 195 -27.84 -2.04 54.99
CA PRO A 195 -28.59 -0.86 54.45
C PRO A 195 -28.91 0.16 55.61
N PRO A 196 -29.90 1.11 55.63
CA PRO A 196 -31.09 1.34 54.77
C PRO A 196 -31.47 2.79 54.39
N ASN A 197 -32.14 2.94 53.25
CA ASN A 197 -33.41 3.69 53.03
C ASN A 197 -33.52 4.03 51.54
N TRP A 198 -34.61 3.61 50.87
CA TRP A 198 -34.76 3.67 49.41
C TRP A 198 -35.99 4.48 48.98
N GLU A 199 -36.18 5.66 49.54
CA GLU A 199 -37.24 6.56 49.12
C GLU A 199 -36.67 7.74 48.33
N HIS A 200 -37.07 7.83 47.06
CA HIS A 200 -36.88 8.96 46.12
C HIS A 200 -35.52 9.15 45.44
N VAL A 201 -35.16 8.28 44.49
CA VAL A 201 -34.40 8.72 43.30
C VAL A 201 -35.07 8.19 42.04
N THR A 202 -36.15 8.86 41.62
CA THR A 202 -36.67 8.79 40.25
C THR A 202 -35.78 9.61 39.34
N SER A 203 -34.59 9.09 39.05
CA SER A 203 -33.88 9.42 37.83
C SER A 203 -33.19 8.14 37.39
N LEU A 204 -33.75 7.47 36.38
CA LEU A 204 -32.96 6.53 35.57
C LEU A 204 -31.64 7.24 35.25
N PRO A 205 -30.48 6.70 35.63
CA PRO A 205 -29.23 7.21 35.12
C PRO A 205 -29.21 6.81 33.66
N PHE A 206 -29.80 7.64 32.81
CA PHE A 206 -29.55 7.61 31.39
C PHE A 206 -28.05 7.81 31.24
N ILE A 207 -27.33 6.71 31.00
CA ILE A 207 -25.87 6.65 30.88
C ILE A 207 -25.47 7.51 29.67
N ARG A 208 -25.33 8.82 29.93
CA ARG A 208 -24.82 9.83 29.02
C ARG A 208 -23.45 10.30 29.47
N ASP A 209 -22.66 9.40 30.04
CA ASP A 209 -21.25 9.65 30.27
C ASP A 209 -20.44 8.41 29.86
N TRP A 210 -19.94 8.46 28.63
CA TRP A 210 -18.97 7.48 28.14
C TRP A 210 -17.58 8.01 28.46
N ASP A 211 -16.77 7.30 29.24
CA ASP A 211 -15.37 7.66 29.45
C ASP A 211 -14.63 7.80 28.11
N ASP A 212 -13.69 8.76 28.02
CA ASP A 212 -12.93 9.04 26.79
C ASP A 212 -12.20 7.83 26.21
N GLU A 213 -11.72 6.93 27.07
CA GLU A 213 -11.05 5.70 26.65
C GLU A 213 -12.01 4.71 26.00
N ARG A 214 -13.21 4.56 26.56
CA ARG A 214 -14.25 3.74 25.93
C ARG A 214 -14.64 4.35 24.58
N ARG A 215 -14.78 5.68 24.48
CA ARG A 215 -15.10 6.36 23.21
C ARG A 215 -14.05 6.05 22.14
N LYS A 216 -12.77 6.04 22.48
CA LYS A 216 -11.67 5.68 21.55
C LYS A 216 -11.75 4.23 21.10
N LEU A 217 -11.98 3.29 22.03
CA LEU A 217 -12.13 1.87 21.73
C LEU A 217 -13.34 1.60 20.83
N TRP A 218 -14.48 2.22 21.13
CA TRP A 218 -15.69 2.10 20.32
C TRP A 218 -15.49 2.66 18.92
N ARG A 219 -14.85 3.84 18.78
CA ARG A 219 -14.50 4.40 17.47
C ARG A 219 -13.58 3.47 16.68
N ALA A 220 -12.56 2.90 17.31
CA ALA A 220 -11.66 1.95 16.65
C ALA A 220 -12.40 0.69 16.19
N TRP A 221 -13.22 0.10 17.07
CA TRP A 221 -14.06 -1.06 16.74
C TRP A 221 -15.06 -0.74 15.62
N ALA A 222 -15.75 0.39 15.68
CA ALA A 222 -16.73 0.80 14.68
C ALA A 222 -16.08 0.99 13.30
N VAL A 223 -14.91 1.64 13.25
CA VAL A 223 -14.14 1.80 12.01
C VAL A 223 -13.64 0.44 11.50
N ASP A 224 -13.31 -0.50 12.40
CA ASP A 224 -12.89 -1.84 11.99
C ASP A 224 -14.00 -2.64 11.33
N ASN A 225 -15.20 -2.63 11.92
CA ASN A 225 -16.37 -3.32 11.38
C ASN A 225 -16.91 -2.64 10.12
N LEU A 226 -16.92 -1.30 10.08
CA LEU A 226 -17.35 -0.54 8.91
C LEU A 226 -16.47 -0.85 7.69
N CYS A 227 -15.14 -0.82 7.84
CA CYS A 227 -14.24 -1.20 6.76
C CYS A 227 -14.50 -2.63 6.27
N LEU A 228 -14.68 -3.57 7.20
CA LEU A 228 -14.93 -4.98 6.88
C LEU A 228 -16.24 -5.14 6.09
N LEU A 229 -17.30 -4.44 6.48
CA LEU A 229 -18.57 -4.45 5.75
C LEU A 229 -18.42 -3.83 4.36
N ILE A 230 -17.70 -2.70 4.24
CA ILE A 230 -17.39 -2.06 2.95
C ILE A 230 -16.59 -3.00 2.05
N THR A 231 -15.58 -3.70 2.58
CA THR A 231 -14.77 -4.65 1.82
C THR A 231 -15.62 -5.83 1.34
N VAL A 232 -16.50 -6.39 2.19
CA VAL A 232 -17.42 -7.47 1.80
C VAL A 232 -18.41 -7.01 0.72
N LEU A 233 -18.91 -5.77 0.82
CA LEU A 233 -19.75 -5.17 -0.21
C LEU A 233 -18.97 -5.00 -1.53
N LEU A 234 -17.72 -4.52 -1.48
CA LEU A 234 -16.87 -4.38 -2.66
C LEU A 234 -16.60 -5.74 -3.33
N ILE A 235 -16.37 -6.80 -2.55
CA ILE A 235 -16.22 -8.18 -3.08
C ILE A 235 -17.50 -8.59 -3.83
N CYS A 236 -18.68 -8.31 -3.26
CA CYS A 236 -19.96 -8.61 -3.88
C CYS A 236 -20.14 -7.84 -5.20
N VAL A 237 -19.95 -6.52 -5.18
CA VAL A 237 -20.12 -5.66 -6.35
C VAL A 237 -19.16 -6.05 -7.46
N THR A 238 -17.88 -6.28 -7.16
CA THR A 238 -16.89 -6.76 -8.13
C THR A 238 -17.27 -8.13 -8.71
N GLY A 239 -17.83 -9.03 -7.88
CA GLY A 239 -18.27 -10.36 -8.32
C GLY A 239 -19.50 -10.34 -9.25
N ILE A 240 -20.41 -9.38 -9.09
CA ILE A 240 -21.64 -9.28 -9.89
C ILE A 240 -21.44 -8.40 -11.15
N SER A 241 -20.46 -7.48 -11.14
CA SER A 241 -20.26 -6.49 -12.22
C SER A 241 -20.13 -7.12 -13.60
N SER A 242 -19.35 -8.19 -13.73
CA SER A 242 -19.19 -8.90 -15.00
C SER A 242 -19.27 -10.41 -14.73
N PRO A 243 -20.31 -11.13 -15.17
CA PRO A 243 -20.44 -12.56 -14.92
C PRO A 243 -19.39 -13.33 -15.73
N SER A 244 -18.31 -13.73 -15.07
CA SER A 244 -17.20 -14.47 -15.67
C SER A 244 -16.54 -15.42 -14.66
N ILE A 245 -15.67 -16.33 -15.14
CA ILE A 245 -14.90 -17.19 -14.23
C ILE A 245 -14.05 -16.36 -13.28
N LEU A 246 -13.41 -15.30 -13.76
CA LEU A 246 -12.54 -14.49 -12.90
C LEU A 246 -13.36 -13.75 -11.83
N SER A 247 -14.54 -13.24 -12.19
CA SER A 247 -15.44 -12.62 -11.22
C SER A 247 -16.06 -13.62 -10.23
N SER A 248 -16.21 -14.88 -10.63
CA SER A 248 -16.80 -15.94 -9.79
C SER A 248 -16.03 -16.15 -8.49
N VAL A 249 -14.70 -15.96 -8.50
CA VAL A 249 -13.86 -16.08 -7.29
C VAL A 249 -14.30 -15.07 -6.22
N TYR A 250 -14.62 -13.83 -6.60
CA TYR A 250 -15.13 -12.83 -5.68
C TYR A 250 -16.54 -13.17 -5.22
N LEU A 251 -17.42 -13.57 -6.14
CA LEU A 251 -18.80 -13.92 -5.82
C LEU A 251 -18.88 -15.10 -4.84
N LEU A 252 -18.13 -16.18 -5.09
CA LEU A 252 -18.05 -17.35 -4.21
C LEU A 252 -17.43 -17.00 -2.86
N SER A 253 -16.43 -16.12 -2.84
CA SER A 253 -15.85 -15.63 -1.59
C SER A 253 -16.87 -14.84 -0.76
N PHE A 254 -17.65 -13.96 -1.39
CA PHE A 254 -18.73 -13.22 -0.74
C PHE A 254 -19.81 -14.16 -0.16
N LEU A 255 -20.27 -15.13 -0.96
CA LEU A 255 -21.25 -16.12 -0.53
C LEU A 255 -20.69 -16.96 0.63
N GLY A 256 -19.43 -17.39 0.55
CA GLY A 256 -18.75 -18.14 1.60
C GLY A 256 -18.65 -17.34 2.91
N ILE A 257 -18.28 -16.06 2.85
CA ILE A 257 -18.20 -15.17 4.02
C ILE A 257 -19.59 -15.01 4.65
N SER A 258 -20.59 -14.69 3.84
CA SER A 258 -21.97 -14.46 4.31
C SER A 258 -22.57 -15.71 4.94
N THR A 259 -22.38 -16.86 4.30
CA THR A 259 -22.84 -18.16 4.83
C THR A 259 -22.12 -18.51 6.12
N TYR A 260 -20.81 -18.25 6.20
CA TYR A 260 -20.05 -18.50 7.43
C TYR A 260 -20.58 -17.67 8.59
N TRP A 261 -20.89 -16.39 8.37
CA TRP A 261 -21.48 -15.52 9.40
C TRP A 261 -22.88 -15.96 9.82
N ALA A 262 -23.70 -16.42 8.87
CA ALA A 262 -25.04 -16.92 9.18
C ALA A 262 -25.01 -18.22 9.99
N CYS A 263 -24.10 -19.15 9.69
CA CYS A 263 -24.10 -20.49 10.27
C CYS A 263 -23.27 -20.65 11.56
N ARG A 264 -22.30 -19.78 11.85
CA ARG A 264 -21.36 -19.97 12.98
C ARG A 264 -21.54 -18.93 14.09
N LYS A 265 -21.75 -19.41 15.32
CA LYS A 265 -21.73 -18.58 16.54
C LYS A 265 -20.33 -18.13 16.99
N LYS A 266 -19.24 -18.80 16.55
CA LYS A 266 -17.85 -18.46 16.87
C LYS A 266 -17.01 -18.37 15.60
N ILE A 267 -16.26 -17.27 15.46
CA ILE A 267 -15.47 -16.97 14.26
C ILE A 267 -14.02 -17.41 14.47
N ASN A 268 -13.55 -18.38 13.69
CA ASN A 268 -12.14 -18.76 13.65
C ASN A 268 -11.35 -17.74 12.82
N PRO A 269 -10.31 -17.08 13.37
CA PRO A 269 -9.63 -15.98 12.66
C PRO A 269 -8.70 -16.43 11.52
N ILE A 270 -8.28 -17.70 11.50
CA ILE A 270 -7.32 -18.25 10.54
C ILE A 270 -7.86 -18.30 9.10
N PRO A 271 -9.03 -18.93 8.81
CA PRO A 271 -9.55 -19.00 7.44
C PRO A 271 -9.86 -17.61 6.86
N PHE A 272 -10.35 -16.66 7.68
CA PHE A 272 -10.56 -15.28 7.24
C PHE A 272 -9.26 -14.57 6.88
N ALA A 273 -8.19 -14.77 7.66
CA ALA A 273 -6.88 -14.21 7.34
C ALA A 273 -6.31 -14.81 6.05
N SER A 274 -6.47 -16.12 5.84
CA SER A 274 -6.04 -16.81 4.61
C SER A 274 -6.79 -16.31 3.38
N LEU A 275 -8.13 -16.33 3.42
CA LEU A 275 -9.00 -15.87 2.33
C LEU A 275 -8.71 -14.41 1.95
N ARG A 276 -8.46 -13.56 2.94
CA ARG A 276 -8.08 -12.16 2.75
C ARG A 276 -6.76 -12.00 2.00
N ILE A 277 -5.73 -12.78 2.35
CA ILE A 277 -4.43 -12.75 1.65
C ILE A 277 -4.58 -13.29 0.23
N LEU A 278 -5.36 -14.36 0.05
CA LEU A 278 -5.66 -14.92 -1.26
C LEU A 278 -6.35 -13.88 -2.15
N LEU A 279 -7.43 -13.26 -1.68
CA LEU A 279 -8.14 -12.21 -2.42
C LEU A 279 -7.26 -10.99 -2.71
N LEU A 280 -6.32 -10.68 -1.82
CA LEU A 280 -5.36 -9.59 -2.03
C LEU A 280 -4.43 -9.88 -3.23
N VAL A 281 -3.82 -11.06 -3.28
CA VAL A 281 -2.96 -11.45 -4.42
C VAL A 281 -3.80 -11.55 -5.69
N TYR A 282 -4.96 -12.18 -5.59
CA TYR A 282 -5.86 -12.42 -6.71
C TYR A 282 -6.34 -11.11 -7.36
N SER A 283 -6.80 -10.15 -6.56
CA SER A 283 -7.22 -8.84 -7.07
C SER A 283 -6.09 -8.04 -7.72
N GLY A 284 -4.87 -8.10 -7.16
CA GLY A 284 -3.71 -7.47 -7.78
C GLY A 284 -3.36 -8.08 -9.14
N LEU A 285 -3.37 -9.41 -9.24
CA LEU A 285 -3.17 -10.12 -10.51
C LEU A 285 -4.28 -9.84 -11.52
N HIS A 286 -5.53 -9.74 -11.05
CA HIS A 286 -6.67 -9.44 -11.92
C HIS A 286 -6.61 -8.03 -12.49
N VAL A 287 -6.17 -7.04 -11.71
CA VAL A 287 -5.89 -5.67 -12.19
C VAL A 287 -4.78 -5.67 -13.23
N CYS A 288 -3.68 -6.40 -12.99
CA CYS A 288 -2.62 -6.57 -13.99
C CYS A 288 -3.14 -7.21 -15.28
N LEU A 289 -3.99 -8.23 -15.17
CA LEU A 289 -4.59 -8.91 -16.32
C LEU A 289 -5.50 -7.97 -17.12
N TYR A 290 -6.35 -7.18 -16.46
CA TYR A 290 -7.19 -6.17 -17.14
C TYR A 290 -6.35 -5.19 -17.94
N TYR A 291 -5.25 -4.72 -17.34
CA TYR A 291 -4.34 -3.79 -18.00
C TYR A 291 -3.61 -4.45 -19.17
N LEU A 292 -3.10 -5.68 -19.00
CA LEU A 292 -2.39 -6.41 -20.05
C LEU A 292 -3.30 -6.73 -21.23
N TYR A 293 -4.57 -7.06 -20.99
CA TYR A 293 -5.53 -7.31 -22.06
C TYR A 293 -5.81 -6.08 -22.95
N GLN A 294 -5.50 -4.87 -22.48
CA GLN A 294 -5.63 -3.67 -23.32
C GLN A 294 -4.53 -3.57 -24.39
N PHE A 295 -3.45 -4.36 -24.30
CA PHE A 295 -2.46 -4.38 -25.39
C PHE A 295 -2.98 -5.23 -26.56
N PRO A 296 -2.88 -4.72 -27.80
CA PRO A 296 -3.26 -5.48 -28.99
C PRO A 296 -2.55 -6.84 -29.10
N PHE A 297 -1.30 -6.94 -28.62
CA PHE A 297 -0.59 -8.23 -28.54
C PHE A 297 -1.35 -9.31 -27.76
N PHE A 298 -2.05 -8.98 -26.68
CA PHE A 298 -2.84 -9.99 -25.94
C PHE A 298 -4.21 -10.22 -26.59
N GLN A 299 -4.71 -9.25 -27.35
CA GLN A 299 -5.96 -9.35 -28.11
C GLN A 299 -5.82 -10.25 -29.34
N THR A 300 -4.63 -10.42 -29.90
CA THR A 300 -4.41 -11.40 -30.98
C THR A 300 -4.55 -12.84 -30.49
N PHE A 301 -4.09 -13.15 -29.27
CA PHE A 301 -4.26 -14.48 -28.66
C PHE A 301 -5.70 -14.73 -28.18
N CYS A 302 -6.37 -13.69 -27.68
CA CYS A 302 -7.71 -13.79 -27.13
C CYS A 302 -8.60 -12.72 -27.75
N ARG A 303 -9.10 -13.02 -28.94
CA ARG A 303 -9.81 -12.07 -29.78
C ARG A 303 -11.13 -11.63 -29.16
N ASP A 304 -11.44 -10.36 -29.37
CA ASP A 304 -12.66 -9.75 -28.85
C ASP A 304 -13.90 -10.47 -29.39
N GLY A 305 -14.85 -10.78 -28.51
CA GLY A 305 -16.13 -11.39 -28.89
C GLY A 305 -16.11 -12.91 -29.02
N GLU A 306 -14.94 -13.56 -28.99
CA GLU A 306 -14.83 -15.01 -28.89
C GLU A 306 -15.30 -15.54 -27.52
N PHE A 307 -15.63 -16.83 -27.47
CA PHE A 307 -16.11 -17.45 -26.23
C PHE A 307 -15.10 -17.26 -25.09
N LEU A 308 -13.79 -17.36 -25.36
CA LEU A 308 -12.74 -17.28 -24.36
C LEU A 308 -12.67 -15.91 -23.67
N SER A 309 -12.72 -14.81 -24.42
CA SER A 309 -12.68 -13.45 -23.86
C SER A 309 -13.91 -13.17 -23.02
N ARG A 310 -15.10 -13.60 -23.48
CA ARG A 310 -16.36 -13.48 -22.73
C ARG A 310 -16.38 -14.36 -21.47
N PHE A 311 -15.85 -15.56 -21.55
CA PHE A 311 -15.82 -16.53 -20.45
C PHE A 311 -14.88 -16.08 -19.31
N LEU A 312 -13.74 -15.47 -19.66
CA LEU A 312 -12.84 -14.84 -18.71
C LEU A 312 -13.35 -13.46 -18.25
N GLY A 313 -14.25 -12.83 -19.00
CA GLY A 313 -14.78 -11.49 -18.71
C GLY A 313 -13.78 -10.38 -19.06
N LEU A 314 -12.98 -10.60 -20.09
CA LEU A 314 -12.01 -9.67 -20.63
C LEU A 314 -12.67 -8.84 -21.73
N TYR A 315 -12.77 -7.53 -21.52
CA TYR A 315 -13.36 -6.58 -22.45
C TYR A 315 -12.30 -5.57 -22.90
N TYR A 316 -12.28 -5.29 -24.20
CA TYR A 316 -11.43 -4.27 -24.78
C TYR A 316 -12.07 -2.90 -24.61
N ILE A 317 -11.30 -1.94 -24.12
CA ILE A 317 -11.74 -0.55 -23.91
C ILE A 317 -11.13 0.37 -24.97
N MET A 318 -9.92 0.07 -25.43
CA MET A 318 -9.17 0.88 -26.37
C MET A 318 -8.74 0.05 -27.57
N ARG A 319 -8.91 0.61 -28.78
CA ARG A 319 -8.35 0.05 -30.01
C ARG A 319 -7.49 1.09 -30.72
N THR A 320 -6.34 0.67 -31.22
CA THR A 320 -5.49 1.45 -32.12
C THR A 320 -5.75 1.01 -33.56
N SER A 321 -5.64 1.93 -34.52
CA SER A 321 -5.73 1.62 -35.95
C SER A 321 -4.55 2.21 -36.71
N CYS A 322 -4.10 1.48 -37.73
CA CYS A 322 -3.06 1.87 -38.68
C CYS A 322 -3.42 3.17 -39.44
N ASP A 323 -4.71 3.42 -39.67
CA ASP A 323 -5.16 4.58 -40.46
C ASP A 323 -4.94 5.90 -39.71
N LYS A 324 -4.91 5.87 -38.37
CA LYS A 324 -4.73 7.04 -37.51
C LYS A 324 -3.82 6.71 -36.31
N PRO A 325 -2.49 6.69 -36.50
CA PRO A 325 -1.56 6.36 -35.44
C PRO A 325 -1.68 7.33 -34.25
N GLY A 326 -1.88 6.76 -33.05
CA GLY A 326 -1.95 7.51 -31.79
C GLY A 326 -3.34 8.07 -31.41
N GLU A 327 -4.39 7.73 -32.17
CA GLU A 327 -5.78 7.98 -31.81
C GLU A 327 -6.39 6.73 -31.14
N PHE A 328 -7.00 6.91 -29.96
CA PHE A 328 -7.68 5.83 -29.26
C PHE A 328 -9.12 5.77 -29.75
N LEU A 329 -9.49 4.68 -30.42
CA LEU A 329 -10.88 4.44 -30.78
C LEU A 329 -11.58 3.77 -29.60
N PHE A 330 -12.59 4.46 -29.07
CA PHE A 330 -13.48 3.92 -28.04
C PHE A 330 -14.68 3.28 -28.73
N PRO A 331 -14.96 1.99 -28.50
CA PRO A 331 -16.09 1.33 -29.13
C PRO A 331 -17.41 1.82 -28.52
N SER A 332 -18.40 2.08 -29.36
CA SER A 332 -19.72 2.60 -28.94
C SER A 332 -20.58 1.57 -28.21
N ASP A 333 -20.26 0.28 -28.34
CA ASP A 333 -21.11 -0.85 -27.91
C ASP A 333 -20.72 -1.44 -26.54
N VAL A 334 -19.85 -0.78 -25.77
CA VAL A 334 -19.39 -1.29 -24.47
C VAL A 334 -20.29 -0.81 -23.34
N ARG A 335 -20.71 -1.73 -22.47
CA ARG A 335 -21.54 -1.40 -21.30
C ARG A 335 -20.74 -0.57 -20.31
N THR A 336 -21.38 0.42 -19.69
CA THR A 336 -20.74 1.27 -18.66
C THR A 336 -20.12 0.48 -17.52
N VAL A 337 -20.71 -0.65 -17.15
CA VAL A 337 -20.21 -1.52 -16.08
C VAL A 337 -18.82 -2.06 -16.42
N ASP A 338 -18.56 -2.43 -17.68
CA ASP A 338 -17.28 -3.01 -18.09
C ASP A 338 -16.12 -1.99 -18.02
N TYR A 339 -16.41 -0.69 -18.15
CA TYR A 339 -15.44 0.40 -17.89
C TYR A 339 -15.13 0.57 -16.39
N ILE A 340 -16.12 0.35 -15.52
CA ILE A 340 -16.01 0.60 -14.08
C ILE A 340 -15.41 -0.62 -13.36
N THR A 341 -15.56 -1.84 -13.90
CA THR A 341 -15.07 -3.09 -13.29
C THR A 341 -13.58 -3.08 -12.92
N PRO A 342 -12.63 -2.64 -13.78
CA PRO A 342 -11.22 -2.56 -13.39
C PRO A 342 -10.98 -1.61 -12.22
N LEU A 343 -11.70 -0.48 -12.18
CA LEU A 343 -11.62 0.50 -11.10
C LEU A 343 -12.16 -0.06 -9.78
N LEU A 344 -13.28 -0.80 -9.82
CA LEU A 344 -13.84 -1.49 -8.66
C LEU A 344 -12.89 -2.56 -8.13
N THR A 345 -12.25 -3.32 -9.02
CA THR A 345 -11.27 -4.35 -8.65
C THR A 345 -10.03 -3.71 -8.01
N MET A 346 -9.56 -2.59 -8.54
CA MET A 346 -8.47 -1.81 -7.96
C MET A 346 -8.86 -1.24 -6.57
N LEU A 347 -10.07 -0.70 -6.43
CA LEU A 347 -10.57 -0.21 -5.14
C LEU A 347 -10.65 -1.33 -4.10
N LEU A 348 -11.12 -2.52 -4.51
CA LEU A 348 -11.13 -3.72 -3.69
C LEU A 348 -9.72 -4.12 -3.25
N PHE A 349 -8.74 -4.13 -4.16
CA PHE A 349 -7.33 -4.38 -3.81
C PHE A 349 -6.85 -3.41 -2.73
N TYR A 350 -7.09 -2.11 -2.89
CA TYR A 350 -6.70 -1.11 -1.89
C TYR A 350 -7.38 -1.29 -0.53
N ALA A 351 -8.67 -1.63 -0.51
CA ALA A 351 -9.42 -1.93 0.71
C ALA A 351 -8.82 -3.15 1.43
N LEU A 352 -8.55 -4.23 0.68
CA LEU A 352 -7.90 -5.45 1.19
C LEU A 352 -6.51 -5.17 1.75
N VAL A 353 -5.70 -4.35 1.07
CA VAL A 353 -4.36 -3.95 1.56
C VAL A 353 -4.46 -3.16 2.87
N PHE A 354 -5.33 -2.14 2.90
CA PHE A 354 -5.48 -1.25 4.06
C PHE A 354 -5.80 -2.04 5.32
N GLU A 355 -6.82 -2.88 5.23
CA GLU A 355 -7.25 -3.69 6.35
C GLU A 355 -6.21 -4.78 6.70
N THR A 356 -5.50 -5.37 5.71
CA THR A 356 -4.43 -6.35 5.95
C THR A 356 -3.33 -5.74 6.79
N ARG A 357 -2.91 -4.52 6.42
CA ARG A 357 -1.94 -3.76 7.22
C ARG A 357 -2.44 -3.44 8.61
N ARG A 358 -3.71 -3.07 8.77
CA ARG A 358 -4.29 -2.75 10.07
C ARG A 358 -4.28 -3.99 10.95
N TRP A 359 -4.71 -5.14 10.43
CA TRP A 359 -4.65 -6.43 11.12
C TRP A 359 -3.23 -6.78 11.58
N PHE A 360 -2.24 -6.64 10.69
CA PHE A 360 -0.85 -6.89 11.05
C PHE A 360 -0.28 -5.87 12.03
N THR A 361 -0.69 -4.60 11.97
CA THR A 361 -0.26 -3.56 12.92
C THR A 361 -0.79 -3.86 14.32
N LEU A 362 -2.01 -4.37 14.44
CA LEU A 362 -2.60 -4.83 15.70
C LEU A 362 -1.87 -6.08 16.23
N LYS A 363 -1.50 -7.02 15.34
CA LYS A 363 -0.80 -8.26 15.70
C LYS A 363 0.71 -8.10 15.91
N LYS A 364 1.31 -6.98 15.49
CA LYS A 364 2.72 -6.60 15.71
C LYS A 364 3.11 -6.58 17.20
N ARG A 365 2.13 -6.63 18.11
CA ARG A 365 2.31 -6.87 19.54
C ARG A 365 2.68 -8.33 19.91
N ARG A 366 2.73 -9.29 18.96
CA ARG A 366 2.94 -10.72 19.25
C ARG A 366 3.90 -11.52 18.35
N SER A 367 4.29 -11.07 17.15
CA SER A 367 5.37 -11.71 16.36
C SER A 367 5.83 -10.83 15.19
N SER A 368 7.12 -10.51 15.15
CA SER A 368 7.75 -9.54 14.23
C SER A 368 8.27 -10.15 12.92
N GLY A 369 8.38 -11.48 12.82
CA GLY A 369 9.01 -12.15 11.66
C GLY A 369 8.06 -12.40 10.48
N LEU A 370 6.90 -13.01 10.74
CA LEU A 370 5.98 -13.47 9.69
C LEU A 370 5.40 -12.33 8.83
N PHE A 371 5.21 -11.16 9.44
CA PHE A 371 4.68 -9.97 8.76
C PHE A 371 5.66 -9.42 7.73
N VAL A 372 6.96 -9.43 8.04
CA VAL A 372 7.99 -8.94 7.15
C VAL A 372 8.19 -9.92 6.00
N SER A 373 8.17 -11.23 6.26
CA SER A 373 8.30 -12.25 5.21
C SER A 373 7.13 -12.24 4.23
N LEU A 374 5.86 -12.15 4.68
CA LEU A 374 4.72 -12.14 3.77
C LEU A 374 4.68 -10.86 2.90
N GLN A 375 5.01 -9.71 3.51
CA GLN A 375 5.08 -8.43 2.81
C GLN A 375 6.25 -8.39 1.81
N ILE A 376 7.37 -9.07 2.12
CA ILE A 376 8.49 -9.30 1.20
C ILE A 376 8.08 -10.27 0.08
N ILE A 377 7.41 -11.38 0.37
CA ILE A 377 6.96 -12.34 -0.65
C ILE A 377 5.99 -11.67 -1.61
N LEU A 378 5.02 -10.88 -1.12
CA LEU A 378 4.13 -10.08 -1.95
C LEU A 378 4.90 -9.05 -2.79
N LEU A 379 5.84 -8.31 -2.18
CA LEU A 379 6.66 -7.33 -2.91
C LEU A 379 7.59 -8.00 -3.94
N LEU A 380 8.16 -9.17 -3.65
CA LEU A 380 9.01 -9.94 -4.56
C LEU A 380 8.18 -10.56 -5.69
N PHE A 381 6.99 -11.06 -5.39
CA PHE A 381 6.05 -11.56 -6.39
C PHE A 381 5.65 -10.47 -7.39
N PHE A 382 5.43 -9.23 -6.91
CA PHE A 382 5.10 -8.10 -7.78
C PHE A 382 6.34 -7.47 -8.48
N LEU A 383 7.51 -7.42 -7.84
CA LEU A 383 8.71 -6.79 -8.41
C LEU A 383 9.59 -7.74 -9.22
N ASN A 384 9.39 -9.06 -9.15
CA ASN A 384 10.29 -10.04 -9.76
C ASN A 384 9.58 -11.40 -10.01
N PRO A 385 8.90 -11.59 -11.17
CA PRO A 385 8.23 -12.86 -11.49
C PRO A 385 9.19 -14.04 -11.74
N CYS A 386 10.52 -13.84 -11.74
CA CYS A 386 11.50 -14.86 -12.13
C CYS A 386 12.37 -15.42 -10.98
N MET A 387 12.11 -15.04 -9.72
CA MET A 387 12.99 -15.37 -8.58
C MET A 387 12.25 -15.91 -7.33
N THR A 388 11.10 -16.56 -7.52
CA THR A 388 10.29 -17.12 -6.41
C THR A 388 10.77 -18.47 -5.87
N ASP A 389 11.75 -19.13 -6.49
CA ASP A 389 12.17 -20.49 -6.08
C ASP A 389 13.09 -20.54 -4.85
N VAL A 390 13.62 -19.42 -4.36
CA VAL A 390 14.68 -19.46 -3.33
C VAL A 390 14.16 -19.27 -1.89
N TYR A 391 12.90 -18.86 -1.67
CA TYR A 391 12.42 -18.47 -0.32
C TYR A 391 11.41 -19.41 0.36
N ILE A 392 11.09 -20.58 -0.22
CA ILE A 392 10.15 -21.57 0.38
C ILE A 392 10.87 -22.61 1.27
N ARG A 393 12.17 -22.46 1.53
CA ARG A 393 12.92 -23.42 2.37
C ARG A 393 13.67 -22.75 3.52
N VAL A 394 12.92 -22.22 4.50
CA VAL A 394 13.40 -22.01 5.90
C VAL A 394 12.24 -22.22 6.86
#